data_AF-A0A521W5V9-F1
#
_entry.id   AF-A0A521W5V9-F1
#
_cell.length_a   1.000
_cell.length_b   1.000
_cell.length_c   1.000
_cell.angle_alpha   90.00
_cell.angle_beta   90.00
_cell.angle_gamma   90.00
#
_symmetry.space_group_name_H-M   'P 1'
#
loop_
_entity.id
_entity.type
_entity.pdbx_description
1 polymer ?
#
loop_
_entity_poly.entity_id
_entity_poly.type
_entity_poly.pdbx_seq_one_letter_code
_entity_poly.pdbx_strand_id
1 'polypeptide(L)'
;MKFTGFGFLFVMLSVTFALSQGRDFRTHTRSMVRETVFNTGELGRTFDRGTGGMPEGFSSMEWPPNSRMILDGSQYAGQHNSFGGGFWVAGTPAGGTHLYDFCGAVTANNGDATLVEGVYSDPISINRIENYPLLSNGDVNPAYNPDEAEEIIISRWKTHTLGVTVTRTSRAWSFPGYDDFIIFEYEIENTTGTTITDMFVTFPYGFGPSMFGYQRTHNRWGEGDYRANQQFARFDLKRWMTYNHDRQGKPEADANRFGDWSTEGNRGGLNSPQAAGIVTLHYDYEHLAVKGQTTIIVNRQDSMVVWDENNKIKQPYLNRYENANLYPTKTQAWLDPAQDRKTGPFQGRNDSLYFLSFAGPDGQPGYWIGRGKPS
;
A
#
# COMPACT_ATOMS: atom_id res chain seq x y z
N MET A 1 43.82 -29.14 -54.94
CA MET A 1 43.97 -29.32 -53.48
C MET A 1 44.06 -27.94 -52.87
N LYS A 2 43.03 -27.39 -52.20
CA LYS A 2 42.61 -27.65 -50.81
C LYS A 2 43.73 -27.24 -49.83
N PHE A 3 43.61 -26.31 -48.87
CA PHE A 3 42.46 -25.64 -48.25
C PHE A 3 42.82 -24.22 -47.77
N THR A 4 41.82 -23.36 -47.79
CA THR A 4 41.65 -22.09 -47.08
C THR A 4 41.87 -22.22 -45.57
N GLY A 5 42.68 -21.33 -44.99
CA GLY A 5 42.81 -21.14 -43.54
C GLY A 5 41.95 -19.97 -43.07
N PHE A 6 40.78 -20.28 -42.55
CA PHE A 6 39.85 -19.35 -41.91
C PHE A 6 40.47 -18.80 -40.61
N GLY A 7 40.62 -17.48 -40.51
CA GLY A 7 40.87 -16.79 -39.24
C GLY A 7 39.60 -16.81 -38.41
N PHE A 8 39.61 -17.54 -37.30
CA PHE A 8 38.55 -17.51 -36.29
C PHE A 8 38.61 -16.18 -35.53
N LEU A 9 37.73 -15.25 -35.88
CA LEU A 9 37.42 -14.08 -35.06
C LEU A 9 36.43 -14.53 -33.97
N PHE A 10 36.93 -14.81 -32.77
CA PHE A 10 36.10 -15.02 -31.59
C PHE A 10 35.61 -13.65 -31.10
N VAL A 11 34.42 -13.24 -31.55
CA VAL A 11 33.68 -12.13 -30.94
C VAL A 11 33.07 -12.67 -29.64
N MET A 12 33.72 -12.42 -28.50
CA MET A 12 33.07 -12.51 -27.20
C MET A 12 32.01 -11.40 -27.12
N LEU A 13 30.77 -11.73 -27.46
CA LEU A 13 29.61 -10.97 -27.02
C LEU A 13 29.47 -11.26 -25.51
N SER A 14 30.04 -10.40 -24.66
CA SER A 14 29.70 -10.33 -23.24
C SER A 14 28.29 -9.78 -23.13
N VAL A 15 27.29 -10.66 -23.28
CA VAL A 15 25.93 -10.37 -22.85
C VAL A 15 25.96 -10.32 -21.34
N THR A 16 26.06 -9.12 -20.77
CA THR A 16 25.64 -8.88 -19.39
C THR A 16 24.14 -9.14 -19.34
N PHE A 17 23.76 -10.39 -19.10
CA PHE A 17 22.47 -10.68 -18.52
C PHE A 17 22.48 -10.02 -17.14
N ALA A 18 21.85 -8.85 -17.02
CA ALA A 18 21.31 -8.44 -15.74
C ALA A 18 20.35 -9.56 -15.34
N LEU A 19 20.77 -10.43 -14.42
CA LEU A 19 19.90 -11.45 -13.86
C LEU A 19 18.77 -10.70 -13.17
N SER A 20 17.58 -10.69 -13.79
CA SER A 20 16.35 -10.30 -13.10
C SER A 20 16.27 -11.16 -11.84
N GLN A 21 16.15 -10.52 -10.67
CA GLN A 21 15.89 -11.27 -9.46
C GLN A 21 14.50 -11.90 -9.60
N GLY A 22 14.31 -13.12 -9.08
CA GLY A 22 12.96 -13.64 -8.87
C GLY A 22 12.25 -12.86 -7.76
N ARG A 23 10.94 -13.04 -7.62
CA ARG A 23 10.16 -12.48 -6.50
C ARG A 23 10.76 -12.91 -5.15
N ASP A 24 11.13 -11.92 -4.33
CA ASP A 24 11.75 -12.07 -3.02
C ASP A 24 11.14 -11.03 -2.05
N PHE A 25 11.32 -11.23 -0.75
CA PHE A 25 10.70 -10.42 0.30
C PHE A 25 11.56 -10.22 1.54
N ARG A 26 11.30 -9.13 2.27
CA ARG A 26 11.83 -8.89 3.61
C ARG A 26 10.69 -8.39 4.49
N THR A 27 10.72 -8.70 5.77
CA THR A 27 9.68 -8.29 6.73
C THR A 27 10.31 -7.35 7.75
N HIS A 28 9.63 -6.23 8.03
CA HIS A 28 10.00 -5.38 9.17
C HIS A 28 9.78 -6.15 10.48
N THR A 29 10.75 -6.10 11.38
CA THR A 29 10.74 -6.84 12.65
C THR A 29 11.00 -5.97 13.87
N ARG A 30 11.39 -4.70 13.68
CA ARG A 30 11.74 -3.77 14.76
C ARG A 30 10.57 -2.97 15.32
N SER A 31 9.68 -2.52 14.47
CA SER A 31 8.45 -1.83 14.89
C SER A 31 7.45 -2.81 15.52
N MET A 32 6.57 -2.26 16.36
CA MET A 32 5.37 -2.96 16.84
C MET A 32 4.39 -3.29 15.71
N VAL A 33 4.47 -2.58 14.59
CA VAL A 33 3.80 -2.95 13.34
C VAL A 33 4.77 -3.72 12.45
N ARG A 34 4.36 -4.90 11.97
CA ARG A 34 5.13 -5.67 10.99
C ARG A 34 4.44 -5.72 9.64
N GLU A 35 5.22 -5.46 8.60
CA GLU A 35 4.80 -5.55 7.20
C GLU A 35 5.85 -6.32 6.40
N THR A 36 5.39 -7.27 5.59
CA THR A 36 6.23 -7.91 4.59
C THR A 36 6.25 -7.09 3.30
N VAL A 37 7.46 -6.84 2.79
CA VAL A 37 7.76 -6.02 1.63
C VAL A 37 8.34 -6.91 0.54
N PHE A 38 7.76 -6.88 -0.66
CA PHE A 38 8.27 -7.64 -1.82
C PHE A 38 9.03 -6.74 -2.79
N ASN A 39 9.92 -7.33 -3.60
CA ASN A 39 10.56 -6.72 -4.77
C ASN A 39 9.66 -6.67 -6.01
N THR A 40 8.35 -6.79 -5.85
CA THR A 40 7.33 -6.77 -6.92
C THR A 40 6.28 -5.67 -6.72
N GLY A 41 6.51 -4.76 -5.77
CA GLY A 41 5.55 -3.73 -5.35
C GLY A 41 4.49 -4.20 -4.34
N GLU A 42 4.27 -5.52 -4.21
CA GLU A 42 3.35 -6.10 -3.22
C GLU A 42 3.75 -5.76 -1.77
N LEU A 43 2.75 -5.69 -0.90
CA LEU A 43 2.87 -5.55 0.55
C LEU A 43 1.97 -6.56 1.25
N GLY A 44 2.50 -7.22 2.27
CA GLY A 44 1.75 -8.11 3.15
C GLY A 44 1.45 -9.46 2.55
N ARG A 45 0.19 -9.88 2.58
CA ARG A 45 -0.23 -11.12 1.93
C ARG A 45 -0.64 -10.87 0.48
N THR A 46 -0.72 -11.96 -0.28
CA THR A 46 -1.41 -11.95 -1.56
C THR A 46 -2.88 -11.53 -1.36
N PHE A 47 -3.35 -10.69 -2.27
CA PHE A 47 -4.69 -10.12 -2.23
C PHE A 47 -5.69 -11.10 -2.85
N ASP A 48 -6.57 -11.66 -2.03
CA ASP A 48 -7.59 -12.62 -2.46
C ASP A 48 -8.80 -12.60 -1.52
N ARG A 49 -9.94 -13.12 -2.01
CA ARG A 49 -11.16 -13.29 -1.22
C ARG A 49 -11.24 -14.58 -0.41
N GLY A 50 -10.22 -15.43 -0.51
CA GLY A 50 -10.16 -16.74 0.11
C GLY A 50 -10.02 -16.68 1.63
N THR A 51 -10.05 -17.88 2.24
CA THR A 51 -10.02 -18.06 3.69
C THR A 51 -8.68 -18.56 4.24
N GLY A 52 -7.64 -18.58 3.39
CA GLY A 52 -6.34 -19.21 3.69
C GLY A 52 -5.52 -18.58 4.82
N GLY A 53 -5.98 -17.46 5.40
CA GLY A 53 -5.26 -16.80 6.50
C GLY A 53 -3.95 -16.15 6.08
N MET A 54 -3.07 -15.94 7.06
CA MET A 54 -1.71 -15.46 6.82
C MET A 54 -0.71 -16.63 6.77
N PRO A 55 0.05 -16.79 5.67
CA PRO A 55 1.14 -17.75 5.62
C PRO A 55 2.18 -17.49 6.71
N GLU A 56 2.83 -18.55 7.19
CA GLU A 56 3.85 -18.43 8.23
C GLU A 56 5.09 -17.67 7.73
N GLY A 57 5.64 -16.78 8.56
CA GLY A 57 6.79 -15.94 8.22
C GLY A 57 6.43 -14.62 7.52
N PHE A 58 5.15 -14.39 7.23
CA PHE A 58 4.65 -13.16 6.61
C PHE A 58 3.81 -12.34 7.60
N SER A 59 3.83 -11.03 7.41
CA SER A 59 3.01 -10.09 8.19
C SER A 59 2.34 -9.09 7.26
N SER A 60 1.06 -8.80 7.49
CA SER A 60 0.34 -7.70 6.83
C SER A 60 -0.30 -6.81 7.88
N MET A 61 0.35 -5.67 8.11
CA MET A 61 0.10 -4.66 9.13
C MET A 61 -0.17 -5.32 10.47
N GLU A 62 0.68 -6.26 10.85
CA GLU A 62 0.51 -7.03 12.05
C GLU A 62 0.85 -6.17 13.26
N TRP A 63 -0.16 -5.87 14.08
CA TRP A 63 0.01 -5.24 15.36
C TRP A 63 -0.96 -5.85 16.38
N PRO A 64 -0.48 -6.23 17.57
CA PRO A 64 0.93 -6.33 17.97
C PRO A 64 1.69 -7.42 17.20
N PRO A 65 3.03 -7.42 17.22
CA PRO A 65 3.83 -8.36 16.44
C PRO A 65 3.82 -9.77 17.05
N ASN A 66 4.04 -10.80 16.23
CA ASN A 66 4.06 -12.22 16.66
C ASN A 66 2.76 -12.66 17.35
N SER A 67 1.64 -12.20 16.80
CA SER A 67 0.29 -12.39 17.32
C SER A 67 -0.32 -13.76 16.98
N ARG A 68 0.33 -14.55 16.11
CA ARG A 68 -0.02 -15.94 15.85
C ARG A 68 -0.04 -16.76 17.14
N MET A 69 -1.08 -17.57 17.34
CA MET A 69 -1.20 -18.41 18.53
C MET A 69 -2.15 -19.60 18.32
N ILE A 70 -2.08 -20.56 19.23
CA ILE A 70 -3.13 -21.58 19.41
C ILE A 70 -3.93 -21.19 20.65
N LEU A 71 -5.25 -21.10 20.53
CA LEU A 71 -6.15 -20.93 21.67
C LEU A 71 -7.33 -21.91 21.55
N ASP A 72 -7.64 -22.62 22.64
CA ASP A 72 -8.69 -23.66 22.68
C ASP A 72 -8.60 -24.69 21.57
N GLY A 73 -7.37 -25.11 21.24
CA GLY A 73 -7.13 -26.04 20.14
C GLY A 73 -7.35 -25.46 18.74
N SER A 74 -7.69 -24.17 18.61
CA SER A 74 -7.82 -23.47 17.34
C SER A 74 -6.57 -22.65 17.03
N GLN A 75 -6.05 -22.80 15.81
CA GLN A 75 -4.91 -22.01 15.33
C GLN A 75 -5.38 -20.67 14.75
N TYR A 76 -4.83 -19.58 15.26
CA TYR A 76 -5.07 -18.23 14.80
C TYR A 76 -3.84 -17.70 14.07
N ALA A 77 -4.02 -17.17 12.86
CA ALA A 77 -2.90 -16.75 12.02
C ALA A 77 -2.22 -15.47 12.53
N GLY A 78 -2.93 -14.65 13.30
CA GLY A 78 -2.45 -13.41 13.90
C GLY A 78 -3.51 -12.31 13.89
N GLN A 79 -3.15 -11.11 14.33
CA GLN A 79 -3.98 -9.90 14.38
C GLN A 79 -4.10 -9.21 13.02
N HIS A 80 -3.05 -9.24 12.20
CA HIS A 80 -2.93 -8.70 10.83
C HIS A 80 -4.04 -7.76 10.36
N ASN A 81 -3.71 -6.48 10.15
CA ASN A 81 -4.69 -5.44 9.85
C ASN A 81 -4.94 -5.19 8.35
N SER A 82 -4.36 -6.01 7.48
CA SER A 82 -4.47 -5.84 6.03
C SER A 82 -4.57 -7.19 5.30
N PHE A 83 -5.32 -7.20 4.20
CA PHE A 83 -5.40 -8.28 3.21
C PHE A 83 -4.37 -8.14 2.10
N GLY A 84 -3.35 -7.35 2.33
CA GLY A 84 -2.33 -6.99 1.36
C GLY A 84 -2.53 -5.58 0.82
N GLY A 85 -1.45 -5.07 0.28
CA GLY A 85 -1.39 -3.79 -0.41
C GLY A 85 -0.50 -3.87 -1.63
N GLY A 86 -0.34 -2.75 -2.31
CA GLY A 86 0.50 -2.69 -3.49
C GLY A 86 0.75 -1.29 -4.00
N PHE A 87 1.23 -1.26 -5.23
CA PHE A 87 1.51 -0.07 -6.00
C PHE A 87 0.85 -0.22 -7.36
N TRP A 88 0.04 0.74 -7.77
CA TRP A 88 -0.53 0.79 -9.11
C TRP A 88 0.01 2.01 -9.83
N VAL A 89 0.31 1.83 -11.11
CA VAL A 89 0.66 2.94 -12.00
C VAL A 89 -0.03 2.80 -13.33
N ALA A 90 -0.42 3.93 -13.90
CA ALA A 90 -0.90 4.02 -15.26
C ALA A 90 -0.28 5.25 -15.94
N GLY A 91 -0.24 5.26 -17.27
CA GLY A 91 0.32 6.38 -18.04
C GLY A 91 0.33 6.12 -19.54
N THR A 92 0.54 7.17 -20.32
CA THR A 92 0.59 7.08 -21.79
C THR A 92 2.00 7.38 -22.30
N PRO A 93 2.77 6.36 -22.75
CA PRO A 93 4.02 6.61 -23.46
C PRO A 93 3.78 7.42 -24.74
N ALA A 94 4.78 8.20 -25.16
CA ALA A 94 4.68 9.06 -26.34
C ALA A 94 4.20 8.29 -27.60
N GLY A 95 3.06 8.70 -28.15
CA GLY A 95 2.45 8.07 -29.34
C GLY A 95 1.83 6.69 -29.10
N GLY A 96 1.78 6.22 -27.85
CA GLY A 96 1.23 4.94 -27.45
C GLY A 96 -0.20 5.01 -26.92
N THR A 97 -0.71 3.85 -26.50
CA THR A 97 -1.95 3.72 -25.74
C THR A 97 -1.69 3.90 -24.24
N HIS A 98 -2.74 4.22 -23.47
CA HIS A 98 -2.64 4.24 -22.01
C HIS A 98 -2.39 2.82 -21.47
N LEU A 99 -1.37 2.66 -20.63
CA LEU A 99 -0.90 1.40 -20.06
C LEU A 99 -1.11 1.38 -18.55
N TYR A 100 -1.16 0.18 -17.96
CA TYR A 100 -1.44 -0.04 -16.55
C TYR A 100 -0.58 -1.17 -16.00
N ASP A 101 -0.02 -0.99 -14.81
CA ASP A 101 0.63 -2.05 -14.04
C ASP A 101 0.08 -2.08 -12.61
N PHE A 102 -0.42 -3.25 -12.21
CA PHE A 102 -1.02 -3.49 -10.90
C PHE A 102 -0.08 -4.31 -10.00
N CYS A 103 0.98 -3.67 -9.50
CA CYS A 103 2.01 -4.28 -8.65
C CYS A 103 1.50 -4.56 -7.21
N GLY A 104 0.59 -5.54 -7.07
CA GLY A 104 -0.04 -5.93 -5.81
C GLY A 104 -1.48 -5.41 -5.66
N ALA A 105 -2.15 -5.84 -4.58
CA ALA A 105 -3.56 -5.57 -4.30
C ALA A 105 -4.52 -5.84 -5.47
N VAL A 106 -4.22 -6.84 -6.31
CA VAL A 106 -4.94 -7.14 -7.56
C VAL A 106 -5.52 -8.55 -7.49
N THR A 107 -6.73 -8.71 -8.01
CA THR A 107 -7.42 -10.01 -8.09
C THR A 107 -7.84 -10.36 -9.50
N ALA A 108 -8.14 -11.63 -9.75
CA ALA A 108 -8.92 -12.03 -10.91
C ALA A 108 -10.39 -11.59 -10.74
N ASN A 109 -11.19 -11.68 -11.80
CA ASN A 109 -12.60 -11.23 -11.78
C ASN A 109 -13.46 -11.99 -10.75
N ASN A 110 -13.09 -13.23 -10.43
CA ASN A 110 -13.73 -14.04 -9.38
C ASN A 110 -13.24 -13.69 -7.95
N GLY A 111 -12.23 -12.83 -7.81
CA GLY A 111 -11.62 -12.43 -6.54
C GLY A 111 -10.47 -13.32 -6.08
N ASP A 112 -9.97 -14.21 -6.93
CA ASP A 112 -8.79 -15.03 -6.64
C ASP A 112 -7.50 -14.21 -6.77
N ALA A 113 -6.46 -14.68 -6.09
CA ALA A 113 -5.11 -14.17 -6.21
C ALA A 113 -4.66 -14.16 -7.68
N THR A 114 -3.95 -13.10 -8.08
CA THR A 114 -3.32 -12.99 -9.40
C THR A 114 -1.81 -12.94 -9.25
N LEU A 115 -1.11 -13.55 -10.21
CA LEU A 115 0.34 -13.46 -10.29
C LEU A 115 0.76 -12.03 -10.65
N VAL A 116 1.71 -11.47 -9.89
CA VAL A 116 2.22 -10.11 -10.10
C VAL A 116 3.53 -10.11 -10.88
N GLU A 117 4.46 -11.00 -10.51
CA GLU A 117 5.76 -11.17 -11.18
C GLU A 117 5.58 -11.58 -12.65
N GLY A 118 6.24 -10.86 -13.56
CA GLY A 118 6.19 -11.10 -15.00
C GLY A 118 4.84 -10.75 -15.66
N VAL A 119 3.90 -10.16 -14.91
CA VAL A 119 2.61 -9.68 -15.42
C VAL A 119 2.49 -8.16 -15.27
N TYR A 120 2.79 -7.66 -14.07
CA TYR A 120 2.75 -6.23 -13.74
C TYR A 120 4.08 -5.71 -13.21
N SER A 121 4.94 -6.61 -12.75
CA SER A 121 6.21 -6.25 -12.13
C SER A 121 7.32 -7.19 -12.55
N ASP A 122 8.47 -6.62 -12.89
CA ASP A 122 9.74 -7.31 -13.10
C ASP A 122 10.67 -7.00 -11.92
N PRO A 123 10.93 -7.96 -11.02
CA PRO A 123 11.73 -7.71 -9.83
C PRO A 123 13.19 -7.38 -10.14
N ILE A 124 13.75 -6.39 -9.43
CA ILE A 124 15.15 -5.97 -9.59
C ILE A 124 15.97 -6.37 -8.37
N SER A 125 15.60 -5.88 -7.18
CA SER A 125 16.35 -6.16 -5.95
C SER A 125 15.52 -5.95 -4.69
N ILE A 126 15.89 -6.61 -3.59
CA ILE A 126 15.43 -6.25 -2.26
C ILE A 126 16.50 -6.52 -1.21
N ASN A 127 16.76 -5.52 -0.39
CA ASN A 127 17.76 -5.56 0.67
C ASN A 127 17.17 -5.03 1.97
N ARG A 128 17.58 -5.63 3.09
CA ARG A 128 17.31 -5.15 4.44
C ARG A 128 18.62 -4.65 5.03
N ILE A 129 18.58 -3.45 5.56
CA ILE A 129 19.71 -2.78 6.23
C ILE A 129 19.31 -2.59 7.69
N GLU A 130 20.25 -2.89 8.57
CA GLU A 130 20.10 -2.76 10.01
C GLU A 130 21.06 -1.68 10.50
N ASN A 131 20.53 -0.69 11.23
CA ASN A 131 21.26 0.46 11.74
C ASN A 131 21.11 0.52 13.26
N TYR A 132 21.71 -0.44 13.94
CA TYR A 132 21.61 -0.58 15.39
C TYR A 132 22.76 0.11 16.12
N PRO A 133 22.53 0.66 17.31
CA PRO A 133 23.60 1.26 18.12
C PRO A 133 24.62 0.22 18.60
N LEU A 134 24.20 -1.05 18.72
CA LEU A 134 25.03 -2.17 19.14
C LEU A 134 25.08 -3.25 18.06
N LEU A 135 26.24 -3.86 17.89
CA LEU A 135 26.44 -5.06 17.10
C LEU A 135 25.85 -6.29 17.83
N SER A 136 25.73 -7.42 17.12
CA SER A 136 25.19 -8.67 17.69
C SER A 136 26.02 -9.23 18.85
N ASN A 137 27.28 -8.84 18.97
CA ASN A 137 28.18 -9.20 20.07
C ASN A 137 28.12 -8.21 21.26
N GLY A 138 27.32 -7.15 21.17
CA GLY A 138 27.15 -6.14 22.22
C GLY A 138 28.11 -4.94 22.14
N ASP A 139 29.08 -4.95 21.22
CA ASP A 139 29.96 -3.80 21.02
C ASP A 139 29.22 -2.63 20.36
N VAL A 140 29.70 -1.40 20.58
CA VAL A 140 29.17 -0.20 19.90
C VAL A 140 29.38 -0.35 18.40
N ASN A 141 28.32 -0.14 17.62
CA ASN A 141 28.40 -0.15 16.17
C ASN A 141 29.01 1.18 15.66
N PRO A 142 30.23 1.17 15.09
CA PRO A 142 30.88 2.40 14.60
C PRO A 142 30.19 2.97 13.35
N ALA A 143 29.35 2.18 12.67
CA ALA A 143 28.58 2.61 11.50
C ALA A 143 27.15 3.06 11.86
N TYR A 144 26.79 3.11 13.15
CA TYR A 144 25.48 3.58 13.58
C TYR A 144 25.27 5.06 13.20
N ASN A 145 24.15 5.33 12.53
CA ASN A 145 23.70 6.68 12.22
C ASN A 145 22.43 7.00 13.02
N PRO A 146 22.48 7.91 14.01
CA PRO A 146 21.29 8.25 14.80
C PRO A 146 20.21 9.00 14.00
N ASP A 147 20.55 9.56 12.84
CA ASP A 147 19.62 10.32 12.00
C ASP A 147 18.84 9.44 11.01
N GLU A 148 19.04 8.12 11.03
CA GLU A 148 18.38 7.17 10.13
C GLU A 148 17.62 6.08 10.91
N ALA A 149 16.63 5.46 10.27
CA ALA A 149 15.83 4.39 10.85
C ALA A 149 16.66 3.18 11.29
N GLU A 150 16.20 2.47 12.31
CA GLU A 150 16.88 1.26 12.82
C GLU A 150 16.81 0.10 11.83
N GLU A 151 15.72 0.03 11.06
CA GLU A 151 15.48 -0.99 10.06
C GLU A 151 14.98 -0.35 8.77
N ILE A 152 15.70 -0.62 7.68
CA ILE A 152 15.38 -0.10 6.35
C ILE A 152 15.25 -1.28 5.40
N ILE A 153 14.15 -1.35 4.66
CA ILE A 153 14.00 -2.28 3.54
C ILE A 153 13.90 -1.47 2.26
N ILE A 154 14.85 -1.68 1.37
CA ILE A 154 14.89 -1.09 0.02
C ILE A 154 14.47 -2.16 -0.97
N SER A 155 13.34 -1.95 -1.62
CA SER A 155 12.77 -2.81 -2.64
C SER A 155 12.77 -2.07 -3.98
N ARG A 156 13.18 -2.75 -5.06
CA ARG A 156 13.25 -2.19 -6.41
C ARG A 156 12.61 -3.13 -7.41
N TRP A 157 11.79 -2.58 -8.30
CA TRP A 157 11.18 -3.29 -9.41
C TRP A 157 11.00 -2.39 -10.62
N LYS A 158 10.87 -2.99 -11.79
CA LYS A 158 10.39 -2.32 -12.99
C LYS A 158 8.93 -2.71 -13.21
N THR A 159 8.08 -1.74 -13.56
CA THR A 159 6.69 -2.03 -13.92
C THR A 159 6.68 -2.69 -15.30
N HIS A 160 5.98 -3.81 -15.45
CA HIS A 160 6.15 -4.70 -16.60
C HIS A 160 5.77 -4.04 -17.93
N THR A 161 4.61 -3.37 -17.96
CA THR A 161 4.03 -2.84 -19.20
C THR A 161 4.47 -1.39 -19.46
N LEU A 162 4.40 -0.52 -18.44
CA LEU A 162 4.76 0.89 -18.54
C LEU A 162 6.27 1.11 -18.52
N GLY A 163 7.03 0.19 -17.94
CA GLY A 163 8.49 0.19 -17.96
C GLY A 163 9.19 1.20 -17.03
N VAL A 164 8.49 1.84 -16.09
CA VAL A 164 9.12 2.71 -15.08
C VAL A 164 9.80 1.89 -13.99
N THR A 165 10.91 2.39 -13.45
CA THR A 165 11.59 1.79 -12.30
C THR A 165 11.05 2.43 -11.03
N VAL A 166 10.68 1.60 -10.05
CA VAL A 166 10.23 2.06 -8.75
C VAL A 166 11.19 1.56 -7.68
N THR A 167 11.64 2.48 -6.83
CA THR A 167 12.37 2.18 -5.60
C THR A 167 11.48 2.53 -4.42
N ARG A 168 11.16 1.52 -3.60
CA ARG A 168 10.49 1.70 -2.31
C ARG A 168 11.50 1.57 -1.18
N THR A 169 11.68 2.64 -0.42
CA THR A 169 12.42 2.61 0.85
C THR A 169 11.42 2.61 1.99
N SER A 170 11.46 1.59 2.83
CA SER A 170 10.57 1.47 3.99
C SER A 170 11.37 1.46 5.28
N ARG A 171 10.87 2.17 6.29
CA ARG A 171 11.61 2.50 7.52
C ARG A 171 10.80 2.18 8.77
N ALA A 172 11.46 1.58 9.76
CA ALA A 172 10.87 1.21 11.04
C ALA A 172 11.82 1.48 12.22
N TRP A 173 11.24 1.72 13.39
CA TRP A 173 11.92 2.01 14.65
C TRP A 173 11.33 1.15 15.78
N SER A 174 12.13 0.90 16.81
CA SER A 174 11.69 0.24 18.05
C SER A 174 11.65 1.17 19.26
N PHE A 175 11.83 2.49 19.04
CA PHE A 175 11.80 3.47 20.12
C PHE A 175 10.37 3.61 20.69
N PRO A 176 10.16 3.44 22.00
CA PRO A 176 8.83 3.49 22.59
C PRO A 176 8.07 4.78 22.26
N GLY A 177 6.86 4.64 21.73
CA GLY A 177 6.01 5.76 21.32
C GLY A 177 6.27 6.27 19.89
N TYR A 178 7.25 5.68 19.19
CA TYR A 178 7.55 5.92 17.78
C TYR A 178 7.75 4.60 17.01
N ASP A 179 7.02 3.57 17.43
CA ASP A 179 7.19 2.18 16.97
C ASP A 179 5.89 1.59 16.42
N ASP A 180 4.82 2.37 16.25
CA ASP A 180 3.50 1.94 15.78
C ASP A 180 3.19 2.32 14.32
N PHE A 181 4.23 2.62 13.53
CA PHE A 181 4.12 2.94 12.10
C PHE A 181 5.32 2.43 11.30
N ILE A 182 5.12 2.35 9.99
CA ILE A 182 6.18 2.15 8.99
C ILE A 182 6.05 3.29 7.98
N ILE A 183 7.16 3.96 7.68
CA ILE A 183 7.20 4.99 6.64
C ILE A 183 7.58 4.32 5.33
N PHE A 184 6.81 4.59 4.27
CA PHE A 184 7.13 4.17 2.91
C PHE A 184 7.42 5.40 2.06
N GLU A 185 8.59 5.40 1.43
CA GLU A 185 9.02 6.39 0.45
C GLU A 185 9.12 5.70 -0.91
N TYR A 186 8.61 6.34 -1.95
CA TYR A 186 8.60 5.82 -3.30
C TYR A 186 9.30 6.82 -4.24
N GLU A 187 10.38 6.37 -4.86
CA GLU A 187 11.02 7.05 -5.98
C GLU A 187 10.59 6.34 -7.27
N ILE A 188 10.09 7.12 -8.24
CA ILE A 188 9.54 6.60 -9.49
C ILE A 188 10.34 7.24 -10.62
N GLU A 189 11.14 6.43 -11.31
CA GLU A 189 12.04 6.86 -12.36
C GLU A 189 11.54 6.39 -13.73
N ASN A 190 11.39 7.32 -14.67
CA ASN A 190 11.09 6.97 -16.05
C ASN A 190 12.36 6.50 -16.78
N THR A 191 12.57 5.18 -16.81
CA THR A 191 13.72 4.54 -17.46
C THR A 191 13.44 4.07 -18.89
N THR A 192 12.30 4.46 -19.47
CA THR A 192 11.85 4.00 -20.80
C THR A 192 12.55 4.70 -21.97
N GLY A 193 13.17 5.86 -21.73
CA GLY A 193 13.73 6.70 -22.78
C GLY A 193 12.70 7.52 -23.57
N THR A 194 11.41 7.45 -23.21
CA THR A 194 10.33 8.24 -23.83
C THR A 194 9.53 8.99 -22.78
N THR A 195 8.90 10.11 -23.16
CA THR A 195 8.00 10.82 -22.24
C THR A 195 6.74 10.02 -21.99
N ILE A 196 6.35 9.90 -20.72
CA ILE A 196 5.07 9.32 -20.29
C ILE A 196 4.19 10.48 -19.83
N THR A 197 3.03 10.66 -20.47
CA THR A 197 2.06 11.70 -20.09
C THR A 197 0.97 11.13 -19.19
N ASP A 198 0.39 12.00 -18.37
CA ASP A 198 -0.72 11.69 -17.47
C ASP A 198 -0.48 10.45 -16.59
N MET A 199 0.73 10.38 -16.02
CA MET A 199 1.09 9.29 -15.12
C MET A 199 0.28 9.39 -13.83
N PHE A 200 -0.42 8.31 -13.48
CA PHE A 200 -1.28 8.20 -12.31
C PHE A 200 -0.75 7.11 -11.39
N VAL A 201 -0.42 7.47 -10.15
CA VAL A 201 0.09 6.54 -9.13
C VAL A 201 -0.97 6.33 -8.04
N THR A 202 -1.17 5.10 -7.59
CA THR A 202 -2.12 4.75 -6.53
C THR A 202 -1.56 3.70 -5.59
N PHE A 203 -1.89 3.82 -4.30
CA PHE A 203 -1.49 2.91 -3.23
C PHE A 203 -2.70 2.14 -2.69
N PRO A 204 -3.10 1.04 -3.35
CA PRO A 204 -4.23 0.21 -2.92
C PRO A 204 -3.91 -0.63 -1.68
N TYR A 205 -4.88 -0.73 -0.77
CA TYR A 205 -4.82 -1.59 0.43
C TYR A 205 -6.19 -2.15 0.77
N GLY A 206 -6.22 -3.41 1.23
CA GLY A 206 -7.42 -4.01 1.82
C GLY A 206 -7.33 -3.98 3.34
N PHE A 207 -7.67 -2.86 3.97
CA PHE A 207 -7.67 -2.78 5.43
C PHE A 207 -8.77 -3.64 6.03
N GLY A 208 -8.36 -4.68 6.78
CA GLY A 208 -9.23 -5.51 7.60
C GLY A 208 -8.71 -5.48 9.04
N PRO A 209 -9.01 -4.44 9.84
CA PRO A 209 -8.49 -4.34 11.20
C PRO A 209 -8.96 -5.48 12.09
N SER A 210 -8.07 -6.02 12.94
CA SER A 210 -8.35 -7.11 13.89
C SER A 210 -8.81 -8.43 13.25
N MET A 211 -8.02 -8.99 12.34
CA MET A 211 -8.37 -10.27 11.73
C MET A 211 -8.39 -11.45 12.70
N PHE A 212 -7.64 -11.35 13.79
CA PHE A 212 -7.79 -12.27 14.91
C PHE A 212 -9.23 -12.25 15.47
N GLY A 213 -9.81 -11.07 15.66
CA GLY A 213 -11.19 -10.89 16.12
C GLY A 213 -12.23 -11.38 15.11
N TYR A 214 -11.97 -11.17 13.82
CA TYR A 214 -12.80 -11.76 12.76
C TYR A 214 -12.76 -13.28 12.77
N GLN A 215 -11.57 -13.88 12.86
CA GLN A 215 -11.43 -15.33 12.93
C GLN A 215 -12.06 -15.89 14.21
N ARG A 216 -11.94 -15.20 15.35
CA ARG A 216 -12.64 -15.54 16.60
C ARG A 216 -14.16 -15.59 16.43
N THR A 217 -14.72 -14.60 15.73
CA THR A 217 -16.17 -14.44 15.59
C THR A 217 -16.76 -15.38 14.55
N HIS A 218 -16.05 -15.61 13.44
CA HIS A 218 -16.58 -16.29 12.26
C HIS A 218 -15.93 -17.64 11.97
N ASN A 219 -14.93 -18.04 12.76
CA ASN A 219 -14.13 -19.26 12.60
C ASN A 219 -13.50 -19.41 11.20
N ARG A 220 -13.20 -18.29 10.54
CA ARG A 220 -12.54 -18.26 9.24
C ARG A 220 -11.86 -16.91 9.01
N TRP A 221 -10.93 -16.87 8.06
CA TRP A 221 -10.22 -15.66 7.66
C TRP A 221 -10.76 -15.11 6.32
N GLY A 222 -12.02 -14.67 6.29
CA GLY A 222 -12.67 -14.28 5.04
C GLY A 222 -12.73 -12.77 4.83
N GLU A 223 -12.41 -12.31 3.63
CA GLU A 223 -12.67 -10.91 3.25
C GLU A 223 -14.17 -10.53 3.33
N GLY A 224 -15.05 -11.51 3.10
CA GLY A 224 -16.49 -11.34 3.29
C GLY A 224 -16.90 -10.93 4.70
N ASP A 225 -16.12 -11.29 5.73
CA ASP A 225 -16.55 -11.14 7.13
C ASP A 225 -16.44 -9.71 7.63
N TYR A 226 -15.42 -8.97 7.18
CA TYR A 226 -15.28 -7.55 7.50
C TYR A 226 -15.98 -6.62 6.50
N ARG A 227 -16.52 -7.13 5.40
CA ARG A 227 -17.45 -6.36 4.53
C ARG A 227 -18.82 -6.09 5.16
N ALA A 228 -19.15 -6.74 6.28
CA ALA A 228 -20.39 -6.48 6.99
C ALA A 228 -20.47 -5.02 7.48
N ASN A 229 -21.67 -4.56 7.90
CA ASN A 229 -21.99 -3.20 8.41
C ASN A 229 -21.17 -2.71 9.63
N GLN A 230 -20.06 -3.36 9.94
CA GLN A 230 -19.23 -3.14 11.12
C GLN A 230 -17.89 -2.50 10.77
N GLN A 231 -17.38 -2.59 9.53
CA GLN A 231 -16.22 -1.81 9.08
C GLN A 231 -16.63 -0.45 8.55
N PHE A 232 -15.90 0.57 8.96
CA PHE A 232 -16.12 1.93 8.48
C PHE A 232 -14.82 2.57 8.04
N ALA A 233 -14.72 2.71 6.72
CA ALA A 233 -13.73 3.56 6.10
C ALA A 233 -13.96 5.03 6.45
N ARG A 234 -12.87 5.74 6.71
CA ARG A 234 -12.85 7.13 7.15
C ARG A 234 -11.68 7.86 6.52
N PHE A 235 -11.89 9.14 6.30
CA PHE A 235 -10.80 10.07 6.05
C PHE A 235 -10.79 11.14 7.13
N ASP A 236 -9.67 11.27 7.85
CA ASP A 236 -9.45 12.35 8.82
C ASP A 236 -8.77 13.53 8.12
N LEU A 237 -9.52 14.62 7.93
CA LEU A 237 -9.04 15.84 7.29
C LEU A 237 -7.94 16.56 8.06
N LYS A 238 -7.90 16.43 9.40
CA LYS A 238 -6.88 17.08 10.23
C LYS A 238 -5.53 16.39 10.13
N ARG A 239 -5.56 15.07 9.97
CA ARG A 239 -4.35 14.22 9.90
C ARG A 239 -3.98 13.83 8.47
N TRP A 240 -4.80 14.17 7.49
CA TRP A 240 -4.65 13.72 6.11
C TRP A 240 -4.52 12.19 5.99
N MET A 241 -5.39 11.50 6.74
CA MET A 241 -5.30 10.05 6.98
C MET A 241 -6.51 9.32 6.41
N THR A 242 -6.27 8.30 5.60
CA THR A 242 -7.28 7.31 5.23
C THR A 242 -7.14 6.10 6.13
N TYR A 243 -8.23 5.63 6.74
CA TYR A 243 -8.20 4.47 7.62
C TYR A 243 -9.51 3.70 7.63
N ASN A 244 -9.45 2.43 8.02
CA ASN A 244 -10.60 1.59 8.30
C ASN A 244 -10.61 1.22 9.79
N HIS A 245 -11.78 1.01 10.37
CA HIS A 245 -11.92 0.56 11.75
C HIS A 245 -13.20 -0.27 11.93
N ASP A 246 -13.13 -1.25 12.84
CA ASP A 246 -14.31 -1.99 13.27
C ASP A 246 -15.08 -1.19 14.33
N ARG A 247 -16.37 -0.96 14.11
CA ARG A 247 -17.24 -0.20 15.03
C ARG A 247 -17.57 -0.92 16.33
N GLN A 248 -17.55 -2.25 16.31
CA GLN A 248 -17.89 -3.06 17.47
C GLN A 248 -16.65 -3.55 18.19
N GLY A 249 -15.46 -3.42 17.59
CA GLY A 249 -14.18 -3.75 18.18
C GLY A 249 -13.94 -5.24 18.42
N LYS A 250 -14.93 -6.09 18.10
CA LYS A 250 -14.91 -7.55 18.28
C LYS A 250 -14.39 -8.01 19.65
N PRO A 251 -14.86 -7.44 20.79
CA PRO A 251 -14.26 -7.67 22.10
C PRO A 251 -14.23 -9.15 22.47
N GLU A 252 -13.24 -9.54 23.26
CA GLU A 252 -13.13 -10.90 23.78
C GLU A 252 -14.37 -11.25 24.63
N ALA A 253 -15.00 -12.38 24.29
CA ALA A 253 -16.24 -12.81 24.91
C ALA A 253 -16.02 -13.49 26.27
N ASP A 254 -14.84 -14.10 26.47
CA ASP A 254 -14.42 -14.65 27.75
C ASP A 254 -13.86 -13.55 28.67
N ALA A 255 -14.57 -13.26 29.76
CA ALA A 255 -14.20 -12.23 30.71
C ALA A 255 -12.81 -12.43 31.34
N ASN A 256 -12.38 -13.68 31.55
CA ASN A 256 -11.06 -13.96 32.12
C ASN A 256 -9.96 -13.57 31.12
N ARG A 257 -10.14 -13.90 29.84
CA ARG A 257 -9.19 -13.54 28.78
C ARG A 257 -9.17 -12.07 28.49
N PHE A 258 -10.32 -11.41 28.54
CA PHE A 258 -10.37 -9.96 28.48
C PHE A 258 -9.52 -9.35 29.60
N GLY A 259 -9.67 -9.85 30.83
CA GLY A 259 -8.82 -9.48 31.97
C GLY A 259 -7.33 -9.68 31.67
N ASP A 260 -6.95 -10.87 31.21
CA ASP A 260 -5.55 -11.19 30.92
C ASP A 260 -4.95 -10.29 29.83
N TRP A 261 -5.66 -10.08 28.71
CA TRP A 261 -5.12 -9.32 27.57
C TRP A 261 -5.23 -7.81 27.71
N SER A 262 -6.06 -7.32 28.63
CA SER A 262 -6.13 -5.89 28.93
C SER A 262 -5.05 -5.42 29.92
N THR A 263 -4.26 -6.33 30.48
CA THR A 263 -3.13 -5.98 31.34
C THR A 263 -2.00 -5.28 30.57
N GLU A 264 -1.31 -4.36 31.25
CA GLU A 264 -0.15 -3.65 30.69
C GLU A 264 0.93 -4.65 30.24
N GLY A 265 1.54 -4.39 29.09
CA GLY A 265 2.52 -5.29 28.47
C GLY A 265 1.91 -6.48 27.70
N ASN A 266 0.62 -6.79 27.89
CA ASN A 266 -0.05 -7.90 27.21
C ASN A 266 -0.75 -7.47 25.91
N ARG A 267 0.05 -7.03 24.93
CA ARG A 267 -0.39 -6.95 23.52
C ARG A 267 -1.59 -6.02 23.25
N GLY A 268 -1.93 -5.14 24.20
CA GLY A 268 -3.00 -4.15 24.04
C GLY A 268 -4.38 -4.74 23.79
N GLY A 269 -4.65 -5.96 24.29
CA GLY A 269 -5.87 -6.70 23.99
C GLY A 269 -5.82 -7.33 22.60
N LEU A 270 -5.55 -8.63 22.49
CA LEU A 270 -5.96 -9.38 21.30
C LEU A 270 -7.49 -9.26 21.23
N ASN A 271 -8.08 -8.74 20.15
CA ASN A 271 -9.48 -8.26 20.08
C ASN A 271 -9.75 -6.82 20.60
N SER A 272 -8.74 -5.95 20.70
CA SER A 272 -9.01 -4.53 20.87
C SER A 272 -9.62 -3.91 19.60
N PRO A 273 -10.44 -2.86 19.73
CA PRO A 273 -10.82 -2.06 18.56
C PRO A 273 -9.56 -1.53 17.88
N GLN A 274 -9.40 -1.86 16.59
CA GLN A 274 -8.26 -1.44 15.79
C GLN A 274 -8.71 -0.53 14.66
N ALA A 275 -7.83 0.44 14.38
CA ALA A 275 -7.90 1.28 13.20
C ALA A 275 -6.58 1.13 12.45
N ALA A 276 -6.65 0.84 11.16
CA ALA A 276 -5.48 0.72 10.30
C ALA A 276 -5.66 1.57 9.06
N GLY A 277 -4.59 2.23 8.65
CA GLY A 277 -4.68 3.25 7.62
C GLY A 277 -3.32 3.75 7.16
N ILE A 278 -3.36 4.74 6.28
CA ILE A 278 -2.21 5.40 5.68
C ILE A 278 -2.39 6.91 5.81
N VAL A 279 -1.28 7.58 6.07
CA VAL A 279 -1.15 9.03 6.06
C VAL A 279 -0.23 9.41 4.90
N THR A 280 -0.62 10.41 4.10
CA THR A 280 0.32 11.01 3.15
C THR A 280 1.14 12.06 3.89
N LEU A 281 2.43 11.79 4.07
CA LEU A 281 3.35 12.73 4.72
C LEU A 281 3.87 13.79 3.74
N HIS A 282 4.15 13.36 2.51
CA HIS A 282 4.71 14.21 1.47
C HIS A 282 4.37 13.64 0.09
N TYR A 283 4.33 14.51 -0.91
CA TYR A 283 4.28 14.16 -2.33
C TYR A 283 5.06 15.19 -3.13
N ASP A 284 5.61 14.76 -4.27
CA ASP A 284 6.32 15.63 -5.19
C ASP A 284 5.36 16.63 -5.84
N TYR A 285 5.45 17.88 -5.43
CA TYR A 285 4.60 18.97 -5.93
C TYR A 285 5.00 19.44 -7.33
N GLU A 286 6.29 19.39 -7.66
CA GLU A 286 6.84 19.96 -8.90
C GLU A 286 6.30 19.20 -10.11
N HIS A 287 6.18 17.87 -9.98
CA HIS A 287 5.73 16.97 -11.04
C HIS A 287 4.22 16.73 -11.07
N LEU A 288 3.44 17.44 -10.25
CA LEU A 288 1.97 17.37 -10.34
C LEU A 288 1.44 17.91 -11.66
N ALA A 289 0.37 17.29 -12.16
CA ALA A 289 -0.32 17.71 -13.38
C ALA A 289 -0.80 19.17 -13.26
N VAL A 290 -0.61 19.94 -14.34
CA VAL A 290 -1.00 21.35 -14.45
C VAL A 290 -2.25 21.46 -15.30
N LYS A 291 -3.24 22.23 -14.84
CA LYS A 291 -4.47 22.51 -15.59
C LYS A 291 -4.17 22.98 -17.02
N GLY A 292 -4.76 22.31 -18.01
CA GLY A 292 -4.55 22.61 -19.43
C GLY A 292 -3.30 21.98 -20.05
N GLN A 293 -2.47 21.28 -19.27
CA GLN A 293 -1.31 20.51 -19.74
C GLN A 293 -1.45 19.00 -19.47
N THR A 294 -2.65 18.56 -19.11
CA THR A 294 -3.00 17.16 -18.84
C THR A 294 -4.29 16.82 -19.55
N THR A 295 -4.49 15.54 -19.87
CA THR A 295 -5.73 15.03 -20.45
C THR A 295 -6.83 14.76 -19.41
N ILE A 296 -6.54 15.00 -18.12
CA ILE A 296 -7.48 14.68 -17.04
C ILE A 296 -8.82 15.42 -17.18
N ILE A 297 -9.91 14.67 -17.18
CA ILE A 297 -11.26 15.24 -17.26
C ILE A 297 -11.73 15.63 -15.86
N VAL A 298 -11.98 16.94 -15.69
CA VAL A 298 -12.52 17.51 -14.45
C VAL A 298 -13.80 18.26 -14.77
N ASN A 299 -14.92 17.78 -14.21
CA ASN A 299 -16.21 18.43 -14.32
C ASN A 299 -16.17 19.89 -13.86
N ARG A 300 -16.93 20.76 -14.54
CA ARG A 300 -16.89 22.22 -14.34
C ARG A 300 -17.09 22.64 -12.87
N GLN A 301 -17.99 21.97 -12.17
CA GLN A 301 -18.28 22.24 -10.75
C GLN A 301 -17.09 21.89 -9.85
N ASP A 302 -16.35 20.84 -10.19
CA ASP A 302 -15.21 20.38 -9.40
C ASP A 302 -13.94 21.16 -9.71
N SER A 303 -13.83 21.72 -10.91
CA SER A 303 -12.67 22.52 -11.34
C SER A 303 -12.36 23.69 -10.40
N MET A 304 -13.31 24.11 -9.57
CA MET A 304 -13.07 25.12 -8.53
C MET A 304 -12.32 24.60 -7.30
N VAL A 305 -12.33 23.29 -7.05
CA VAL A 305 -11.77 22.68 -5.84
C VAL A 305 -10.61 21.74 -6.09
N VAL A 306 -10.53 21.10 -7.28
CA VAL A 306 -9.49 20.07 -7.57
C VAL A 306 -8.12 20.67 -7.84
N TRP A 307 -8.08 21.90 -8.34
CA TRP A 307 -6.86 22.62 -8.66
C TRP A 307 -6.50 23.54 -7.49
N ASP A 308 -5.23 23.69 -7.21
CA ASP A 308 -4.74 24.71 -6.27
C ASP A 308 -4.55 26.07 -6.93
N GLU A 309 -4.03 27.02 -6.17
CA GLU A 309 -3.76 28.39 -6.62
C GLU A 309 -2.75 28.49 -7.78
N ASN A 310 -1.86 27.50 -7.93
CA ASN A 310 -0.88 27.41 -9.01
C ASN A 310 -1.40 26.57 -10.19
N ASN A 311 -2.68 26.22 -10.20
CA ASN A 311 -3.30 25.31 -11.16
C ASN A 311 -2.70 23.89 -11.17
N LYS A 312 -2.05 23.47 -10.08
CA LYS A 312 -1.60 22.08 -9.88
C LYS A 312 -2.72 21.25 -9.29
N ILE A 313 -2.75 19.97 -9.65
CA ILE A 313 -3.79 19.05 -9.16
C ILE A 313 -3.58 18.72 -7.67
N LYS A 314 -4.61 18.89 -6.84
CA LYS A 314 -4.51 18.59 -5.41
C LYS A 314 -4.46 17.09 -5.15
N GLN A 315 -3.64 16.69 -4.17
CA GLN A 315 -3.46 15.30 -3.75
C GLN A 315 -4.06 15.04 -2.37
N PRO A 316 -4.63 13.84 -2.10
CA PRO A 316 -4.81 12.75 -3.04
C PRO A 316 -5.91 13.08 -4.05
N TYR A 317 -5.68 12.78 -5.33
CA TYR A 317 -6.69 12.96 -6.37
C TYR A 317 -7.81 11.90 -6.26
N LEU A 318 -7.45 10.66 -5.91
CA LEU A 318 -8.38 9.56 -5.70
C LEU A 318 -8.28 9.04 -4.27
N ASN A 319 -9.42 9.01 -3.58
CA ASN A 319 -9.61 8.20 -2.38
C ASN A 319 -10.89 7.38 -2.58
N ARG A 320 -10.77 6.05 -2.50
CA ARG A 320 -11.86 5.11 -2.75
C ARG A 320 -11.83 3.97 -1.76
N TYR A 321 -13.01 3.66 -1.24
CA TYR A 321 -13.27 2.47 -0.44
C TYR A 321 -14.17 1.55 -1.25
N GLU A 322 -13.79 0.28 -1.33
CA GLU A 322 -14.44 -0.72 -2.17
C GLU A 322 -14.26 -2.10 -1.55
N ASN A 323 -15.07 -3.07 -1.96
CA ASN A 323 -14.77 -4.47 -1.66
C ASN A 323 -13.42 -4.90 -2.27
N ALA A 324 -12.79 -5.91 -1.69
CA ALA A 324 -11.46 -6.39 -2.09
C ALA A 324 -11.48 -7.21 -3.40
N ASN A 325 -12.36 -6.87 -4.34
CA ASN A 325 -12.32 -7.39 -5.70
C ASN A 325 -11.84 -6.29 -6.62
N LEU A 326 -10.54 -6.30 -6.86
CA LEU A 326 -9.78 -5.26 -7.54
C LEU A 326 -9.19 -5.88 -8.80
N TYR A 327 -10.06 -6.31 -9.71
CA TYR A 327 -9.64 -6.88 -11.00
C TYR A 327 -9.36 -5.79 -12.04
N PRO A 328 -8.40 -6.02 -12.96
CA PRO A 328 -7.88 -4.98 -13.84
C PRO A 328 -8.94 -4.15 -14.57
N THR A 329 -9.90 -4.79 -15.24
CA THR A 329 -10.92 -4.05 -16.02
C THR A 329 -11.83 -3.18 -15.17
N LYS A 330 -11.98 -3.48 -13.87
CA LYS A 330 -12.71 -2.63 -12.91
C LYS A 330 -11.86 -1.44 -12.48
N THR A 331 -10.56 -1.65 -12.23
CA THR A 331 -9.65 -0.65 -11.64
C THR A 331 -9.05 0.29 -12.69
N GLN A 332 -8.88 -0.15 -13.94
CA GLN A 332 -8.39 0.65 -15.07
C GLN A 332 -9.18 1.95 -15.25
N ALA A 333 -10.51 1.87 -15.21
CA ALA A 333 -11.37 3.04 -15.34
C ALA A 333 -11.21 4.07 -14.20
N TRP A 334 -10.50 3.74 -13.12
CA TRP A 334 -10.23 4.67 -12.02
C TRP A 334 -8.89 5.40 -12.18
N LEU A 335 -7.99 4.83 -12.99
CA LEU A 335 -6.67 5.36 -13.29
C LEU A 335 -6.61 6.03 -14.66
N ASP A 336 -7.66 5.89 -15.48
CA ASP A 336 -7.77 6.51 -16.79
C ASP A 336 -8.11 8.01 -16.65
N PRO A 337 -7.20 8.94 -17.04
CA PRO A 337 -7.43 10.37 -16.95
C PRO A 337 -8.56 10.85 -17.89
N ALA A 338 -8.87 10.08 -18.94
CA ALA A 338 -9.94 10.41 -19.89
C ALA A 338 -11.33 10.01 -19.40
N GLN A 339 -11.46 9.42 -18.20
CA GLN A 339 -12.74 9.10 -17.59
C GLN A 339 -13.11 10.12 -16.52
N ASP A 340 -14.40 10.33 -16.35
CA ASP A 340 -14.90 11.03 -15.18
C ASP A 340 -14.47 10.27 -13.93
N ARG A 341 -13.88 11.01 -12.98
CA ARG A 341 -13.51 10.44 -11.68
C ARG A 341 -14.72 9.78 -11.03
N LYS A 342 -14.48 8.61 -10.44
CA LYS A 342 -15.57 7.88 -9.79
C LYS A 342 -16.10 8.59 -8.54
N THR A 343 -15.21 9.22 -7.78
CA THR A 343 -15.54 9.81 -6.48
C THR A 343 -15.53 11.33 -6.56
N GLY A 344 -16.69 11.95 -6.27
CA GLY A 344 -16.87 13.40 -6.23
C GLY A 344 -16.17 14.09 -5.04
N PRO A 345 -15.91 15.42 -4.97
CA PRO A 345 -15.49 16.04 -3.72
C PRO A 345 -16.69 16.00 -2.76
N PHE A 346 -16.47 16.39 -1.52
CA PHE A 346 -17.57 16.73 -0.63
C PHE A 346 -18.34 17.94 -1.18
N GLN A 347 -19.67 17.84 -1.26
CA GLN A 347 -20.55 18.88 -1.82
C GLN A 347 -21.42 19.57 -0.75
N GLY A 348 -21.48 19.05 0.48
CA GLY A 348 -22.15 19.75 1.59
C GLY A 348 -22.54 18.88 2.78
N ARG A 349 -23.42 19.43 3.64
CA ARG A 349 -23.87 18.82 4.91
C ARG A 349 -24.53 17.45 4.76
N ASN A 350 -25.07 17.13 3.58
CA ASN A 350 -25.64 15.82 3.29
C ASN A 350 -24.58 14.74 3.06
N ASP A 351 -23.32 15.12 2.85
CA ASP A 351 -22.19 14.19 2.72
C ASP A 351 -21.50 13.91 4.07
N SER A 352 -21.68 14.79 5.07
CA SER A 352 -21.25 14.57 6.46
C SER A 352 -21.95 15.52 7.43
N LEU A 353 -22.41 14.98 8.57
CA LEU A 353 -23.05 15.76 9.64
C LEU A 353 -22.12 16.83 10.26
N TYR A 354 -20.80 16.72 10.08
CA TYR A 354 -19.79 17.60 10.66
C TYR A 354 -19.17 18.62 9.66
N PHE A 355 -19.66 18.64 8.41
CA PHE A 355 -19.07 19.40 7.31
C PHE A 355 -18.96 20.91 7.57
N LEU A 356 -19.93 21.51 8.25
CA LEU A 356 -19.98 22.96 8.51
C LEU A 356 -18.83 23.47 9.38
N SER A 357 -18.21 22.61 10.20
CA SER A 357 -17.06 23.01 11.03
C SER A 357 -15.72 23.09 10.26
N PHE A 358 -15.72 22.68 8.98
CA PHE A 358 -14.54 22.60 8.12
C PHE A 358 -14.72 23.30 6.76
N ALA A 359 -15.84 23.99 6.55
CA ALA A 359 -16.08 24.82 5.38
C ALA A 359 -15.34 26.16 5.51
N GLY A 360 -14.84 26.70 4.40
CA GLY A 360 -14.24 28.03 4.36
C GLY A 360 -15.25 29.14 4.68
N PRO A 361 -14.79 30.40 4.84
CA PRO A 361 -15.63 31.56 5.16
C PRO A 361 -16.79 31.81 4.16
N ASP A 362 -16.67 31.25 2.96
CA ASP A 362 -17.60 31.33 1.83
C ASP A 362 -18.57 30.13 1.75
N GLY A 363 -18.54 29.23 2.73
CA GLY A 363 -19.37 28.02 2.74
C GLY A 363 -18.91 26.95 1.74
N GLN A 364 -17.76 27.15 1.08
CA GLN A 364 -17.18 26.16 0.19
C GLN A 364 -16.44 25.07 1.00
N PRO A 365 -16.33 23.85 0.45
CA PRO A 365 -15.43 22.85 1.01
C PRO A 365 -14.02 23.43 1.09
N GLY A 366 -13.45 23.58 2.28
CA GLY A 366 -12.03 23.90 2.43
C GLY A 366 -11.10 22.77 1.96
N TYR A 367 -11.68 21.61 1.58
CA TYR A 367 -10.98 20.36 1.32
C TYR A 367 -11.56 19.63 0.11
N TRP A 368 -10.67 19.05 -0.70
CA TRP A 368 -10.96 18.44 -2.01
C TRP A 368 -11.24 16.92 -1.96
N ILE A 369 -10.99 16.27 -0.83
CA ILE A 369 -10.92 14.80 -0.77
C ILE A 369 -12.25 14.13 -1.14
N GLY A 370 -12.13 13.03 -1.90
CA GLY A 370 -13.25 12.26 -2.41
C GLY A 370 -14.29 11.85 -1.35
N ARG A 371 -15.56 11.87 -1.75
CA ARG A 371 -16.72 11.36 -1.04
C ARG A 371 -16.55 9.89 -0.65
N GLY A 372 -16.09 9.63 0.57
CA GLY A 372 -16.21 8.31 1.18
C GLY A 372 -17.67 8.03 1.54
N LYS A 373 -18.48 7.50 0.61
CA LYS A 373 -19.68 6.78 1.05
C LYS A 373 -19.21 5.42 1.59
N PRO A 374 -19.53 5.07 2.84
CA PRO A 374 -19.43 3.68 3.27
C PRO A 374 -20.21 2.83 2.28
N SER A 375 -19.58 1.77 1.74
CA SER A 375 -20.27 0.76 0.93
C SER A 375 -21.28 0.00 1.75
#